data_AF-A0A919JCA3-F1
#
_entry.id   AF-A0A919JCA3-F1
#
_cell.length_a   1.000
_cell.length_b   1.000
_cell.length_c   1.000
_cell.angle_alpha   90.00
_cell.angle_beta   90.00
_cell.angle_gamma   90.00
#
_symmetry.space_group_name_H-M   'P 1'
#
loop_
_entity.id
_entity.type
_entity.pdbx_description
1 polymer ?
#
loop_
_entity_poly.entity_id
_entity_poly.type
_entity_poly.pdbx_seq_one_letter_code
_entity_poly.pdbx_strand_id
1 'polypeptide(L)'
;MLSAQKAAPAPPTNDQPFAQLKIGRGLYGVTKVQWRDWPSRSWLSWLIAGLFVAAGFGLACLTARTGIAEPRWHAVLRYVLTVGLAVVVVGRLIMEGTVSRTPPGQVPKWDRRLLDPWWTPIHTGTGVVLGCWLVPLLVTVALTTLWEVLEITVPGYGDEEINGNRLLDMGVAWLGWLLAAAVSALAAGQPVPLW
;
A
#
# COMPACT_ATOMS: atom_id res chain seq x y z
N MET A 1 -0.25 19.93 39.60
CA MET A 1 0.49 20.18 38.35
C MET A 1 -0.54 20.51 37.27
N LEU A 2 -0.65 21.79 36.88
CA LEU A 2 -1.51 22.22 35.77
C LEU A 2 -0.75 21.90 34.48
N SER A 3 -1.25 20.98 33.65
CA SER A 3 -0.69 20.81 32.32
C SER A 3 -0.98 22.09 31.53
N ALA A 4 0.07 22.72 31.02
CA ALA A 4 -0.10 23.85 30.11
C ALA A 4 -0.88 23.35 28.89
N GLN A 5 -2.12 23.82 28.72
CA GLN A 5 -2.84 23.63 27.47
C GLN A 5 -1.99 24.25 26.37
N LYS A 6 -1.44 23.41 25.50
CA LYS A 6 -0.70 23.85 24.32
C LYS A 6 -1.68 24.66 23.47
N ALA A 7 -1.42 25.95 23.29
CA ALA A 7 -2.26 26.82 22.49
C ALA A 7 -2.49 26.18 21.11
N ALA A 8 -3.73 26.24 20.62
CA ALA A 8 -4.04 25.79 19.27
C ALA A 8 -3.16 26.58 18.28
N PRO A 9 -2.59 25.90 17.25
CA PRO A 9 -1.82 26.60 16.24
C PRO A 9 -2.70 27.67 15.57
N ALA A 10 -2.11 28.83 15.27
CA ALA A 10 -2.79 29.87 14.51
C ALA A 10 -3.30 29.31 13.17
N PRO A 11 -4.47 29.75 12.68
CA PRO A 11 -4.97 29.33 11.38
C PRO A 11 -3.94 29.66 10.29
N PRO A 12 -3.79 28.82 9.25
CA PRO A 12 -2.87 29.09 8.16
C PRO A 12 -3.24 30.42 7.48
N THR A 13 -2.24 31.23 7.17
CA THR A 13 -2.43 32.48 6.43
C THR A 13 -2.56 32.19 4.92
N ASN A 14 -3.22 33.09 4.18
CA ASN A 14 -3.39 32.96 2.73
C ASN A 14 -2.06 32.89 1.95
N ASP A 15 -0.96 33.30 2.57
CA ASP A 15 0.38 33.32 1.97
C ASP A 15 1.07 31.95 1.96
N GLN A 16 0.52 30.94 2.66
CA GLN A 16 1.06 29.59 2.62
C GLN A 16 0.66 28.86 1.31
N PRO A 17 1.59 28.13 0.66
CA PRO A 17 1.29 27.37 -0.54
C PRO A 17 0.23 26.29 -0.27
N PHE A 18 -0.58 25.98 -1.29
CA PHE A 18 -1.66 25.00 -1.19
C PHE A 18 -1.17 23.58 -0.82
N ALA A 19 0.03 23.22 -1.29
CA ALA A 19 0.71 21.98 -0.96
C ALA A 19 2.20 22.23 -0.73
N GLN A 20 2.79 21.48 0.20
CA GLN A 20 4.22 21.49 0.51
C GLN A 20 4.76 20.07 0.48
N LEU A 21 5.80 19.83 -0.33
CA LEU A 21 6.53 18.56 -0.28
C LEU A 21 7.55 18.62 0.85
N LYS A 22 7.36 17.80 1.88
CA LYS A 22 8.34 17.55 2.92
C LYS A 22 9.17 16.33 2.52
N ILE A 23 10.47 16.50 2.34
CA ILE A 23 11.40 15.40 2.04
C ILE A 23 12.16 15.03 3.31
N GLY A 24 11.88 13.84 3.84
CA GLY A 24 12.60 13.30 4.97
C GLY A 24 13.99 12.80 4.57
N ARG A 25 15.01 13.05 5.41
CA ARG A 25 16.37 12.57 5.15
C ARG A 25 16.54 11.11 5.59
N GLY A 26 17.11 10.29 4.70
CA GLY A 26 17.49 8.90 4.99
C GLY A 26 16.30 7.96 5.20
N LEU A 27 16.58 6.76 5.73
CA LEU A 27 15.60 5.69 5.94
C LEU A 27 14.55 6.03 7.00
N TYR A 28 14.90 6.84 8.01
CA TYR A 28 14.00 7.25 9.08
C TYR A 28 13.33 8.59 8.82
N GLY A 29 13.58 9.20 7.66
CA GLY A 29 12.91 10.42 7.23
C GLY A 29 11.50 10.12 6.74
N VAL A 30 10.55 11.01 7.03
CA VAL A 30 9.19 10.97 6.47
C VAL A 30 9.13 11.87 5.24
N THR A 31 8.84 11.28 4.08
CA THR A 31 8.56 12.02 2.84
C THR A 31 7.06 12.06 2.60
N LYS A 32 6.49 13.26 2.50
CA LYS A 32 5.03 13.45 2.43
C LYS A 32 4.66 14.78 1.79
N VAL A 33 3.59 14.81 1.01
CA VAL A 33 2.92 16.06 0.60
C VAL A 33 1.94 16.49 1.68
N GLN A 34 2.17 17.67 2.24
CA GLN A 34 1.30 18.31 3.22
C GLN A 34 0.38 19.30 2.51
N TRP A 35 -0.93 19.04 2.56
CA TRP A 35 -1.95 19.88 1.95
C TRP A 35 -2.54 20.82 2.98
N ARG A 36 -2.75 22.09 2.63
CA ARG A 36 -3.24 23.12 3.56
C ARG A 36 -4.64 22.82 4.10
N ASP A 37 -5.54 22.43 3.20
CA ASP A 37 -6.99 22.35 3.48
C ASP A 37 -7.59 20.95 3.18
N TRP A 38 -6.75 19.92 3.00
CA TRP A 38 -7.23 18.55 2.72
C TRP A 38 -7.10 17.68 3.97
N PRO A 39 -8.24 17.33 4.62
CA PRO A 39 -8.20 16.50 5.82
C PRO A 39 -7.74 15.06 5.51
N SER A 40 -7.03 14.46 6.46
CA SER A 40 -6.62 13.05 6.40
C SER A 40 -7.85 12.16 6.22
N ARG A 41 -7.79 11.22 5.25
CA ARG A 41 -8.87 10.27 4.89
C ARG A 41 -10.23 10.90 4.57
N SER A 42 -10.23 11.98 3.77
CA SER A 42 -11.47 12.54 3.20
C SER A 42 -12.13 11.57 2.21
N TRP A 43 -13.39 11.82 1.83
CA TRP A 43 -14.08 11.03 0.79
C TRP A 43 -13.29 11.02 -0.54
N LEU A 44 -12.58 12.11 -0.85
CA LEU A 44 -11.75 12.21 -2.05
C LEU A 44 -10.53 11.29 -1.95
N SER A 45 -9.91 11.17 -0.77
CA SER A 45 -8.82 10.20 -0.53
C SER A 45 -9.28 8.77 -0.81
N TRP A 46 -10.47 8.40 -0.30
CA TRP A 46 -11.07 7.08 -0.54
C TRP A 46 -11.38 6.83 -2.02
N LEU A 47 -11.90 7.84 -2.72
CA LEU A 47 -12.17 7.75 -4.14
C LEU A 47 -10.89 7.50 -4.94
N ILE A 48 -9.81 8.25 -4.67
CA ILE A 48 -8.53 8.09 -5.36
C ILE A 48 -7.95 6.69 -5.12
N ALA A 49 -7.94 6.23 -3.86
CA ALA A 49 -7.48 4.88 -3.52
C ALA A 49 -8.33 3.80 -4.20
N GLY A 50 -9.66 3.95 -4.21
CA GLY A 50 -10.57 3.03 -4.88
C GLY A 50 -10.34 2.95 -6.39
N LEU A 51 -10.15 4.10 -7.06
CA LEU A 51 -9.81 4.16 -8.49
C LEU A 51 -8.45 3.52 -8.77
N PHE A 52 -7.45 3.75 -7.92
CA PHE A 52 -6.14 3.12 -8.03
C PHE A 52 -6.24 1.60 -7.93
N VAL A 53 -6.93 1.08 -6.92
CA VAL A 53 -7.13 -0.36 -6.73
C VAL A 53 -7.89 -0.96 -7.91
N ALA A 54 -8.95 -0.31 -8.39
CA ALA A 54 -9.72 -0.77 -9.54
C ALA A 54 -8.88 -0.81 -10.82
N ALA A 55 -8.10 0.23 -11.10
CA ALA A 55 -7.22 0.29 -12.26
C ALA A 55 -6.09 -0.75 -12.18
N GLY A 56 -5.47 -0.89 -11.01
CA GLY A 56 -4.42 -1.87 -10.76
C GLY A 56 -4.93 -3.30 -10.89
N PHE A 57 -6.12 -3.59 -10.36
CA PHE A 57 -6.78 -4.88 -10.53
C PHE A 57 -7.12 -5.15 -12.00
N GLY A 58 -7.66 -4.16 -12.72
CA GLY A 58 -7.92 -4.27 -14.16
C GLY A 58 -6.66 -4.59 -14.95
N LEU A 59 -5.56 -3.88 -14.69
CA LEU A 59 -4.26 -4.13 -15.33
C LEU A 59 -3.71 -5.53 -14.99
N ALA A 60 -3.81 -5.95 -13.73
CA ALA A 60 -3.41 -7.29 -13.31
C ALA A 60 -4.21 -8.37 -14.04
N CYS A 61 -5.54 -8.22 -14.15
CA CYS A 61 -6.38 -9.16 -14.89
C CYS A 61 -6.05 -9.21 -16.38
N LEU A 62 -5.71 -8.07 -17.00
CA LEU A 62 -5.36 -8.00 -18.43
C LEU A 62 -3.99 -8.61 -18.74
N THR A 63 -3.09 -8.65 -17.76
CA THR A 63 -1.70 -9.09 -17.94
C THR A 63 -1.39 -10.43 -17.30
N ALA A 64 -2.27 -10.93 -16.43
CA ALA A 64 -2.17 -12.23 -15.80
C ALA A 64 -2.09 -13.35 -16.86
N ARG A 65 -1.24 -14.33 -16.58
CA ARG A 65 -1.04 -15.49 -17.46
C ARG A 65 -1.56 -16.76 -16.77
N THR A 66 -2.40 -17.48 -17.49
CA THR A 66 -2.91 -18.80 -17.08
C THR A 66 -2.35 -19.88 -18.02
N GLY A 67 -2.10 -21.06 -17.48
CA GLY A 67 -1.65 -22.22 -18.24
C GLY A 67 -2.81 -22.87 -19.00
N ILE A 68 -2.58 -23.35 -20.23
CA ILE A 68 -3.57 -24.16 -20.96
C ILE A 68 -3.85 -25.49 -20.22
N ALA A 69 -2.88 -25.97 -19.43
CA ALA A 69 -2.95 -27.20 -18.65
C ALA A 69 -2.78 -26.98 -17.14
N GLU A 70 -3.24 -25.84 -16.62
CA GLU A 70 -3.12 -25.50 -15.19
C GLU A 70 -3.84 -26.54 -14.30
N PRO A 71 -3.17 -27.10 -13.27
CA PRO A 71 -3.82 -27.99 -12.32
C PRO A 71 -4.97 -27.29 -11.59
N ARG A 72 -6.12 -27.98 -11.41
CA ARG A 72 -7.30 -27.40 -10.73
C ARG A 72 -7.00 -26.84 -9.34
N TRP A 73 -6.10 -27.48 -8.58
CA TRP A 73 -5.72 -27.02 -7.24
C TRP A 73 -5.03 -25.65 -7.28
N HIS A 74 -4.28 -25.36 -8.34
CA HIS A 74 -3.55 -24.09 -8.50
C HIS A 74 -4.52 -22.95 -8.80
N ALA A 75 -5.52 -23.19 -9.65
CA ALA A 75 -6.61 -22.25 -9.88
C ALA A 75 -7.37 -21.95 -8.57
N VAL A 76 -7.73 -22.97 -7.79
CA VAL A 76 -8.39 -22.77 -6.48
C VAL A 76 -7.53 -21.96 -5.52
N LEU A 77 -6.23 -22.26 -5.45
CA LEU A 77 -5.28 -21.53 -4.61
C LEU A 77 -5.26 -20.03 -4.94
N ARG A 78 -5.21 -19.67 -6.22
CA ARG A 78 -5.23 -18.27 -6.68
C ARG A 78 -6.45 -17.51 -6.15
N TYR A 79 -7.64 -18.08 -6.31
CA TYR A 79 -8.87 -17.45 -5.83
C TYR A 79 -8.92 -17.34 -4.31
N VAL A 80 -8.52 -18.39 -3.58
CA VAL A 80 -8.48 -18.37 -2.11
C VAL A 80 -7.52 -17.29 -1.61
N LEU A 81 -6.31 -17.19 -2.19
CA LEU A 81 -5.33 -16.16 -1.81
C LEU A 81 -5.84 -14.75 -2.14
N THR A 82 -6.41 -14.53 -3.32
CA THR A 82 -6.95 -13.23 -3.72
C THR A 82 -8.10 -12.79 -2.81
N VAL A 83 -9.09 -13.65 -2.58
CA VAL A 83 -10.24 -13.33 -1.72
C VAL A 83 -9.80 -13.15 -0.27
N GLY A 84 -8.93 -14.04 0.23
CA GLY A 84 -8.39 -13.94 1.58
C GLY A 84 -7.65 -12.63 1.81
N LEU A 85 -6.76 -12.25 0.89
CA LEU A 85 -6.05 -10.97 0.97
C LEU A 85 -7.01 -9.77 0.90
N ALA A 86 -7.99 -9.79 -0.01
CA ALA A 86 -8.97 -8.72 -0.12
C ALA A 86 -9.75 -8.52 1.18
N VAL A 87 -10.17 -9.62 1.84
CA VAL A 87 -10.82 -9.58 3.15
C VAL A 87 -9.92 -8.96 4.22
N VAL A 88 -8.63 -9.33 4.25
CA VAL A 88 -7.66 -8.76 5.20
C VAL A 88 -7.45 -7.26 4.97
N VAL A 89 -7.27 -6.84 3.71
CA VAL A 89 -7.08 -5.43 3.33
C VAL A 89 -8.30 -4.59 3.71
N VAL A 90 -9.49 -5.02 3.27
CA VAL A 90 -10.74 -4.31 3.56
C VAL A 90 -11.01 -4.27 5.06
N GLY A 91 -10.83 -5.40 5.75
CA GLY A 91 -10.96 -5.48 7.21
C GLY A 91 -10.03 -4.50 7.92
N ARG A 92 -8.76 -4.42 7.49
CA ARG A 92 -7.79 -3.49 8.06
C ARG A 92 -8.17 -2.03 7.81
N LEU A 93 -8.54 -1.68 6.58
CA LEU A 93 -8.98 -0.33 6.22
C LEU A 93 -10.20 0.11 7.04
N ILE A 94 -11.18 -0.77 7.22
CA ILE A 94 -12.35 -0.52 8.07
C ILE A 94 -11.92 -0.31 9.53
N MET A 95 -11.09 -1.19 10.09
CA MET A 95 -10.61 -1.06 11.47
C MET A 95 -9.87 0.26 11.71
N GLU A 96 -9.03 0.69 10.78
CA GLU A 96 -8.34 1.97 10.91
C GLU A 96 -9.29 3.16 10.76
N GLY A 97 -10.28 3.09 9.86
CA GLY A 97 -11.28 4.14 9.68
C GLY A 97 -12.30 4.26 10.82
N THR A 98 -12.61 3.17 11.52
CA THR A 98 -13.69 3.11 12.52
C THR A 98 -13.19 3.05 13.96
N VAL A 99 -12.15 2.27 14.24
CA VAL A 99 -11.66 1.99 15.61
C VAL A 99 -10.44 2.84 15.94
N SER A 100 -9.57 3.10 14.96
CA SER A 100 -8.33 3.86 15.14
C SER A 100 -8.54 5.37 14.97
N ARG A 101 -9.56 5.92 15.64
CA ARG A 101 -9.67 7.37 15.87
C ARG A 101 -8.58 7.79 16.86
N THR A 102 -7.33 7.72 16.43
CA THR A 102 -6.22 8.28 17.17
C THR A 102 -6.55 9.75 17.40
N PRO A 103 -6.52 10.26 18.64
CA PRO A 103 -6.84 11.66 18.92
C PRO A 103 -6.04 12.57 17.99
N PRO A 104 -6.60 13.69 17.51
CA PRO A 104 -5.86 14.63 16.66
C PRO A 104 -4.48 14.94 17.26
N GLY A 105 -3.42 14.64 16.51
CA GLY A 105 -2.03 14.85 16.93
C GLY A 105 -1.33 13.64 17.57
N GLN A 106 -2.01 12.50 17.75
CA GLN A 106 -1.36 11.22 18.05
C GLN A 106 -1.32 10.36 16.79
N VAL A 107 -0.11 10.00 16.39
CA VAL A 107 0.16 9.19 15.20
C VAL A 107 0.17 7.71 15.60
N PRO A 108 -0.33 6.78 14.77
CA PRO A 108 -0.12 5.36 15.01
C PRO A 108 1.39 5.08 15.17
N LYS A 109 1.79 4.46 16.30
CA LYS A 109 3.22 4.23 16.62
C LYS A 109 3.93 3.27 15.64
N TRP A 110 3.20 2.70 14.69
CA TRP A 110 3.64 1.61 13.84
C TRP A 110 4.28 2.12 12.54
N ASP A 111 3.74 3.19 11.94
CA ASP A 111 4.21 3.84 10.70
C ASP A 111 5.67 4.33 10.78
N ARG A 112 6.20 4.52 11.99
CA ARG A 112 7.59 4.97 12.21
C ARG A 112 8.58 3.81 12.39
N ARG A 113 8.16 2.58 12.15
CA ARG A 113 9.00 1.38 12.19
C ARG A 113 9.38 0.99 10.77
N LEU A 114 10.54 0.36 10.59
CA LEU A 114 10.91 -0.19 9.29
C LEU A 114 9.97 -1.32 8.85
N LEU A 115 9.51 -2.12 9.81
CA LEU A 115 8.55 -3.21 9.61
C LEU A 115 7.23 -2.82 10.29
N ASP A 116 6.21 -2.51 9.48
CA ASP A 116 4.86 -2.36 9.96
C ASP A 116 4.26 -3.77 10.17
N PRO A 117 3.82 -4.14 11.39
CA PRO A 117 3.30 -5.48 11.67
C PRO A 117 1.96 -5.79 10.99
N TRP A 118 1.31 -4.81 10.40
CA TRP A 118 0.00 -4.92 9.74
C TRP A 118 0.14 -4.80 8.22
N TRP A 119 0.80 -3.76 7.74
CA TRP A 119 0.89 -3.44 6.31
C TRP A 119 1.99 -4.22 5.60
N THR A 120 3.18 -4.43 6.20
CA THR A 120 4.24 -5.22 5.57
C THR A 120 3.78 -6.64 5.18
N PRO A 121 3.02 -7.40 6.02
CA PRO A 121 2.43 -8.67 5.61
C PRO A 121 1.40 -8.54 4.47
N ILE A 122 0.63 -7.46 4.42
CA ILE A 122 -0.33 -7.17 3.34
C ILE A 122 0.43 -6.92 2.02
N HIS A 123 1.52 -6.16 2.03
CA HIS A 123 2.36 -5.93 0.85
C HIS A 123 3.01 -7.23 0.37
N THR A 124 3.53 -8.03 1.30
CA THR A 124 4.05 -9.38 0.99
C THR A 124 2.96 -10.25 0.36
N GLY A 125 1.77 -10.28 0.95
CA GLY A 125 0.61 -11.02 0.44
C GLY A 125 0.16 -10.54 -0.94
N THR A 126 0.21 -9.24 -1.20
CA THR A 126 -0.07 -8.64 -2.51
C THR A 126 0.92 -9.16 -3.55
N GLY A 127 2.21 -9.14 -3.23
CA GLY A 127 3.25 -9.74 -4.04
C GLY A 127 2.97 -11.21 -4.36
N VAL A 128 2.67 -12.01 -3.34
CA VAL A 128 2.32 -13.43 -3.49
C VAL A 128 1.13 -13.63 -4.41
N VAL A 129 0.04 -12.87 -4.23
CA VAL A 129 -1.15 -12.96 -5.08
C VAL A 129 -0.80 -12.63 -6.54
N LEU A 130 -0.12 -11.51 -6.79
CA LEU A 130 0.28 -11.10 -8.14
C LEU A 130 1.22 -12.14 -8.79
N GLY A 131 2.15 -12.69 -8.03
CA GLY A 131 3.06 -13.74 -8.49
C GLY A 131 2.31 -15.04 -8.79
N CYS A 132 1.34 -15.41 -7.95
CA CYS A 132 0.49 -16.57 -8.21
C CYS A 132 -0.28 -16.45 -9.52
N TRP A 133 -0.81 -15.27 -9.82
CA TRP A 133 -1.47 -14.95 -11.08
C TRP A 133 -0.53 -14.75 -12.27
N LEU A 134 0.79 -14.89 -12.07
CA LEU A 134 1.80 -14.66 -13.10
C LEU A 134 1.62 -13.28 -13.75
N VAL A 135 1.27 -12.28 -12.94
CA VAL A 135 1.30 -10.87 -13.37
C VAL A 135 2.76 -10.52 -13.60
N PRO A 136 3.12 -9.85 -14.70
CA PRO A 136 4.49 -9.47 -14.97
C PRO A 136 5.22 -8.74 -13.83
N LEU A 137 6.52 -9.01 -13.67
CA LEU A 137 7.34 -8.32 -12.67
C LEU A 137 7.30 -6.80 -12.85
N LEU A 138 7.47 -6.30 -14.09
CA LEU A 138 7.45 -4.86 -14.36
C LEU A 138 6.11 -4.21 -13.98
N VAL A 139 4.99 -4.88 -14.22
CA VAL A 139 3.66 -4.42 -13.79
C VAL A 139 3.58 -4.40 -12.27
N THR A 140 4.07 -5.45 -11.60
CA THR A 140 4.09 -5.53 -10.13
C THR A 140 4.93 -4.42 -9.50
N VAL A 141 6.13 -4.17 -10.03
CA VAL A 141 7.02 -3.09 -9.59
C VAL A 141 6.34 -1.73 -9.79
N ALA A 142 5.72 -1.49 -10.95
CA ALA A 142 4.99 -0.26 -11.22
C ALA A 142 3.83 -0.06 -10.24
N LEU A 143 2.99 -1.07 -10.03
CA LEU A 143 1.84 -0.98 -9.12
C LEU A 143 2.24 -0.73 -7.67
N THR A 144 3.24 -1.45 -7.17
CA THR A 144 3.74 -1.29 -5.79
C THR A 144 4.42 0.07 -5.60
N THR A 145 5.22 0.53 -6.56
CA THR A 145 5.84 1.87 -6.50
C THR A 145 4.78 2.98 -6.55
N LEU A 146 3.79 2.85 -7.43
CA LEU A 146 2.73 3.85 -7.55
C LEU A 146 1.82 3.87 -6.31
N TRP A 147 1.64 2.74 -5.61
CA TRP A 147 0.97 2.72 -4.32
C TRP A 147 1.74 3.57 -3.30
N GLU A 148 3.05 3.39 -3.16
CA GLU A 148 3.87 4.21 -2.27
C GLU A 148 3.82 5.71 -2.62
N VAL A 149 3.80 6.04 -3.91
CA VAL A 149 3.62 7.43 -4.37
C VAL A 149 2.23 7.96 -4.02
N LEU A 150 1.19 7.14 -4.16
CA LEU A 150 -0.16 7.49 -3.74
C LEU A 150 -0.17 7.80 -2.24
N GLU A 151 0.47 6.99 -1.42
CA GLU A 151 0.55 7.26 0.00
C GLU A 151 1.33 8.54 0.31
N ILE A 152 2.44 8.84 -0.37
CA ILE A 152 3.15 10.11 -0.20
C ILE A 152 2.25 11.31 -0.54
N THR A 153 1.35 11.17 -1.51
CA THR A 153 0.61 12.29 -2.11
C THR A 153 -0.81 12.46 -1.58
N VAL A 154 -1.49 11.38 -1.20
CA VAL A 154 -2.91 11.40 -0.80
C VAL A 154 -3.04 11.42 0.72
N PRO A 155 -3.72 12.43 1.31
CA PRO A 155 -3.93 12.50 2.75
C PRO A 155 -4.69 11.31 3.31
N GLY A 156 -4.16 10.72 4.38
CA GLY A 156 -4.77 9.58 5.06
C GLY A 156 -4.09 8.24 4.86
N TYR A 157 -3.09 8.16 4.00
CA TYR A 157 -2.33 6.94 3.73
C TYR A 157 -0.85 7.22 4.00
N GLY A 158 -0.21 6.38 4.83
CA GLY A 158 1.21 6.51 5.21
C GLY A 158 1.64 7.94 5.61
N ASP A 159 0.79 8.69 6.31
CA ASP A 159 0.99 10.13 6.59
C ASP A 159 2.30 10.39 7.37
N GLU A 160 2.73 9.43 8.17
CA GLU A 160 3.92 9.50 9.03
C GLU A 160 4.90 8.36 8.77
N GLU A 161 4.72 7.69 7.63
CA GLU A 161 5.52 6.55 7.26
C GLU A 161 6.93 6.98 6.86
N ILE A 162 7.92 6.30 7.42
CA ILE A 162 9.31 6.55 7.10
C ILE A 162 9.69 5.93 5.75
N ASN A 163 10.60 6.58 5.01
CA ASN A 163 11.05 6.11 3.70
C ASN A 163 11.54 4.64 3.71
N GLY A 164 12.13 4.19 4.83
CA GLY A 164 12.60 2.83 4.98
C GLY A 164 11.50 1.78 5.07
N ASN A 165 10.31 2.12 5.58
CA ASN A 165 9.17 1.21 5.60
C ASN A 165 8.63 1.01 4.19
N ARG A 166 8.37 2.10 3.47
CA ARG A 166 8.03 2.11 2.03
C ARG A 166 8.94 1.24 1.17
N LEU A 167 10.26 1.44 1.32
CA LEU A 167 11.27 0.65 0.60
C LEU A 167 11.17 -0.84 0.95
N LEU A 168 10.94 -1.15 2.22
CA LEU A 168 10.79 -2.52 2.67
C LEU A 168 9.49 -3.15 2.19
N ASP A 169 8.39 -2.41 2.21
CA ASP A 169 7.07 -2.86 1.75
C ASP A 169 7.06 -3.17 0.26
N MET A 170 7.69 -2.32 -0.56
CA MET A 170 8.00 -2.65 -1.95
C MET A 170 8.89 -3.89 -2.06
N GLY A 171 9.98 -3.96 -1.30
CA GLY A 171 10.94 -5.06 -1.35
C GLY A 171 10.33 -6.42 -0.99
N VAL A 172 9.52 -6.50 0.06
CA VAL A 172 8.84 -7.74 0.47
C VAL A 172 7.72 -8.13 -0.50
N ALA A 173 7.06 -7.15 -1.14
CA ALA A 173 6.11 -7.43 -2.21
C ALA A 173 6.82 -8.06 -3.41
N TRP A 174 7.97 -7.53 -3.83
CA TRP A 174 8.73 -8.09 -4.96
C TRP A 174 9.31 -9.47 -4.63
N LEU A 175 9.78 -9.68 -3.40
CA LEU A 175 10.26 -11.00 -2.95
C LEU A 175 9.11 -12.02 -2.89
N GLY A 176 7.96 -11.63 -2.33
CA GLY A 176 6.75 -12.46 -2.29
C GLY A 176 6.28 -12.84 -3.70
N TRP A 177 6.31 -11.86 -4.62
CA TRP A 177 6.04 -12.10 -6.04
C TRP A 177 7.01 -13.11 -6.64
N LEU A 178 8.32 -12.92 -6.46
CA LEU A 178 9.34 -13.79 -7.06
C LEU A 178 9.15 -15.25 -6.65
N LEU A 179 8.94 -15.50 -5.36
CA LEU A 179 8.74 -16.84 -4.83
C LEU A 179 7.43 -17.47 -5.35
N ALA A 180 6.33 -16.73 -5.31
CA ALA A 180 5.02 -17.22 -5.75
C ALA A 180 4.96 -17.43 -7.26
N ALA A 181 5.58 -16.55 -8.05
CA ALA A 181 5.67 -16.64 -9.50
C ALA A 181 6.53 -17.82 -9.93
N ALA A 182 7.67 -18.08 -9.28
CA ALA A 182 8.49 -19.24 -9.57
C ALA A 182 7.72 -20.55 -9.35
N VAL A 183 7.04 -20.69 -8.21
CA VAL A 183 6.21 -21.88 -7.91
C VAL A 183 5.04 -22.00 -8.89
N SER A 184 4.37 -20.89 -9.20
CA SER A 184 3.18 -20.90 -10.08
C SER A 184 3.54 -21.14 -11.54
N ALA A 185 4.69 -20.63 -11.99
CA ALA A 185 5.23 -20.87 -13.33
C ALA A 185 5.57 -22.36 -13.53
N LEU A 186 6.20 -22.98 -12.52
CA LEU A 186 6.46 -24.42 -12.50
C LEU A 186 5.15 -25.22 -12.53
N ALA A 187 4.16 -24.85 -11.71
CA ALA A 187 2.86 -25.54 -11.67
C ALA A 187 2.07 -25.41 -12.98
N ALA A 188 2.14 -24.24 -13.64
CA ALA A 188 1.45 -23.97 -14.90
C ALA A 188 2.21 -24.45 -16.14
N GLY A 189 3.46 -24.91 -16.00
CA GLY A 189 4.33 -25.30 -17.12
C GLY A 189 4.70 -24.12 -18.03
N GLN A 190 4.89 -22.93 -17.45
CA GLN A 190 5.16 -21.69 -18.17
C GLN A 190 6.42 -20.99 -17.64
N PRO A 191 7.06 -20.11 -18.43
CA PRO A 191 8.15 -19.28 -17.92
C PRO A 191 7.63 -18.20 -16.97
N VAL A 192 8.47 -17.77 -16.03
CA VAL A 192 8.19 -16.63 -15.14
C VAL A 192 8.10 -15.35 -15.99
N PRO A 193 6.98 -14.60 -15.95
CA PRO A 193 6.82 -13.41 -16.76
C PRO A 193 7.51 -12.21 -16.09
N LEU A 194 8.65 -11.83 -16.66
CA LEU A 194 9.36 -10.63 -16.21
C LEU A 194 8.73 -9.34 -16.79
N TRP A 195 7.93 -9.44 -17.87
CA TRP A 195 7.30 -8.33 -18.61
C TRP A 195 5.85 -8.61 -18.98
#